data_AF-A0A2V5J994-F1
#
_entry.id   AF-A0A2V5J994-F1
#
_cell.length_a   1.000
_cell.length_b   1.000
_cell.length_c   1.000
_cell.angle_alpha   90.00
_cell.angle_beta   90.00
_cell.angle_gamma   90.00
#
_symmetry.space_group_name_H-M   'P 1'
#
loop_
_entity.id
_entity.type
_entity.pdbx_description
1 polymer ?
#
loop_
_entity_poly.entity_id
_entity_poly.type
_entity_poly.pdbx_seq_one_letter_code
_entity_poly.pdbx_strand_id
1 'polypeptide(L)'
;MDVRRWALDVDFVTQVQAQDDRLAAIRAAFPKEGLFAEKDWLLSPDAFPIEKKFVAELEQLGHRLFVFQRACNQLYQLSVKGKQPEWVARYLDAGKPKELIEFSRRKEIRDDLPRIIRPDLILSEEGYIIAEIDSVPGGIGLTGWLNQTYAAFESQIIGGRDGMLDGFRSVLPNGGDILISQEAATYRPEMEWIAARLNQRMLDPGYSVLDKNQPGASGNPVVAAGVDRGRHGSSQPAGVTAPGYSWRVVPAENYEPQDGRAVYRFFELFDLPNIPGIENTLHANAEGRITITPSIKPYLEEKMWFALFWMQPLREFWRRELGEKYFIKLQEVIPYSWLLDPTPLPQHAVIPRLELHDWREAAKFSQKDRELLLKVSGFSPLGWGSRGIALGSDLP
;
A
#
# COMPACT_ATOMS: atom_id res chain seq x y z
N MET A 1 40.18 -35.46 38.98
CA MET A 1 39.68 -34.15 38.53
C MET A 1 39.41 -34.27 37.05
N ASP A 2 38.13 -34.34 36.71
CA ASP A 2 37.66 -34.52 35.33
C ASP A 2 37.66 -33.17 34.62
N VAL A 3 38.50 -33.03 33.59
CA VAL A 3 38.69 -31.76 32.84
C VAL A 3 37.62 -31.60 31.75
N ARG A 4 36.60 -32.46 31.70
CA ARG A 4 35.51 -32.41 30.70
C ARG A 4 34.30 -31.55 31.12
N ARG A 5 34.52 -30.39 31.75
CA ARG A 5 33.40 -29.53 32.21
C ARG A 5 33.40 -28.11 31.64
N TRP A 6 34.25 -27.80 30.65
CA TRP A 6 34.41 -26.45 30.09
C TRP A 6 34.48 -26.40 28.56
N ALA A 7 33.93 -27.40 27.86
CA ALA A 7 33.59 -27.23 26.45
C ALA A 7 32.17 -26.66 26.38
N LEU A 8 32.01 -25.35 26.64
CA LEU A 8 30.92 -24.63 25.99
C LEU A 8 31.18 -24.82 24.49
N ASP A 9 30.21 -25.41 23.78
CA ASP A 9 30.29 -25.70 22.35
C ASP A 9 30.93 -24.51 21.63
N VAL A 10 32.13 -24.71 21.09
CA VAL A 10 32.87 -23.67 20.38
C VAL A 10 32.02 -23.15 19.22
N ASP A 11 31.17 -24.01 18.64
CA ASP A 11 30.18 -23.65 17.64
C ASP A 11 29.08 -22.74 18.19
N PHE A 12 28.58 -22.99 19.41
CA PHE A 12 27.60 -22.13 20.06
C PHE A 12 28.19 -20.77 20.42
N VAL A 13 29.40 -20.73 20.98
CA VAL A 13 30.09 -19.47 21.34
C VAL A 13 30.44 -18.66 20.09
N THR A 14 30.83 -19.31 18.99
CA THR A 14 31.13 -18.64 17.71
C THR A 14 29.86 -18.13 17.03
N GLN A 15 28.76 -18.88 17.09
CA GLN A 15 27.46 -18.42 16.58
C GLN A 15 26.89 -17.25 17.37
N VAL A 16 26.97 -17.30 18.70
CA VAL A 16 26.53 -16.19 19.57
C VAL A 16 27.36 -14.93 19.32
N GLN A 17 28.69 -15.06 19.22
CA GLN A 17 29.55 -13.91 18.90
C GLN A 17 29.25 -13.32 17.53
N ALA A 18 29.04 -14.16 16.50
CA ALA A 18 28.70 -13.69 15.16
C ALA A 18 27.31 -13.02 15.11
N GLN A 19 26.34 -13.50 15.88
CA GLN A 19 25.02 -12.86 16.03
C GLN A 19 25.11 -11.52 16.76
N ASP A 20 25.89 -11.45 17.83
CA ASP A 20 26.14 -10.20 18.57
C ASP A 20 26.83 -9.16 17.67
N ASP A 21 27.80 -9.59 16.84
CA ASP A 21 28.49 -8.73 15.88
C ASP A 21 27.54 -8.20 14.79
N ARG A 22 26.62 -9.05 14.27
CA ARG A 22 25.58 -8.62 13.33
C ARG A 22 24.64 -7.61 13.95
N LEU A 23 24.13 -7.90 15.15
CA LEU A 23 23.20 -7.02 15.84
C LEU A 23 23.85 -5.65 16.13
N ALA A 24 25.13 -5.64 16.53
CA ALA A 24 25.90 -4.42 16.70
C ALA A 24 26.04 -3.65 15.38
N ALA A 25 26.34 -4.33 14.27
CA ALA A 25 26.44 -3.71 12.95
C ALA A 25 25.09 -3.13 12.47
N ILE A 26 23.98 -3.85 12.68
CA ILE A 26 22.61 -3.36 12.35
C ILE A 26 22.28 -2.12 13.18
N ARG A 27 22.57 -2.14 14.50
CA ARG A 27 22.38 -0.98 15.38
C ARG A 27 23.21 0.22 14.93
N ALA A 28 24.45 0.00 14.51
CA ALA A 28 25.33 1.05 14.02
C ALA A 28 24.91 1.60 12.64
N ALA A 29 24.25 0.78 11.82
CA ALA A 29 23.72 1.17 10.51
C ALA A 29 22.36 1.90 10.58
N PHE A 30 21.72 1.94 11.76
CA PHE A 30 20.44 2.60 11.93
C PHE A 30 20.57 4.11 11.71
N PRO A 31 19.69 4.75 10.90
CA PRO A 31 19.77 6.19 10.67
C PRO A 31 19.65 6.98 11.97
N LYS A 32 20.46 8.02 12.13
CA LYS A 32 20.47 8.84 13.36
C LYS A 32 19.13 9.57 13.54
N GLU A 33 18.52 9.97 12.44
CA GLU A 33 17.21 10.61 12.36
C GLU A 33 16.05 9.61 12.58
N GLY A 34 16.35 8.32 12.60
CA GLY A 34 15.38 7.23 12.69
C GLY A 34 14.69 6.89 11.36
N LEU A 35 13.79 5.92 11.41
CA LEU A 35 12.91 5.53 10.30
C LEU A 35 11.43 5.77 10.62
N PHE A 36 11.06 5.72 11.90
CA PHE A 36 9.80 6.24 12.44
C PHE A 36 10.10 7.09 13.66
N ALA A 37 9.42 8.22 13.79
CA ALA A 37 9.43 8.98 15.03
C ALA A 37 8.66 8.20 16.12
N GLU A 38 9.07 8.35 17.37
CA GLU A 38 8.34 7.88 18.56
C GLU A 38 8.14 6.34 18.65
N LYS A 39 8.97 5.55 17.96
CA LYS A 39 8.94 4.08 18.03
C LYS A 39 10.30 3.50 18.39
N ASP A 40 10.28 2.57 19.34
CA ASP A 40 11.42 1.70 19.64
C ASP A 40 11.45 0.51 18.69
N TRP A 41 12.65 0.14 18.27
CA TRP A 41 12.85 -0.92 17.29
C TRP A 41 13.40 -2.18 17.93
N LEU A 42 12.62 -3.26 17.84
CA LEU A 42 13.13 -4.60 18.08
C LEU A 42 13.85 -5.07 16.82
N LEU A 43 15.15 -5.29 16.95
CA LEU A 43 16.02 -5.72 15.86
C LEU A 43 16.26 -7.23 15.96
N SER A 44 16.24 -7.89 14.81
CA SER A 44 16.64 -9.29 14.66
C SER A 44 18.03 -9.36 14.03
N PRO A 45 18.95 -10.22 14.50
CA PRO A 45 20.23 -10.42 13.80
C PRO A 45 20.07 -11.07 12.42
N ASP A 46 18.93 -11.74 12.19
CA ASP A 46 18.65 -12.51 10.98
C ASP A 46 17.38 -12.01 10.28
N ALA A 47 17.38 -12.02 8.94
CA ALA A 47 16.18 -11.70 8.17
C ALA A 47 15.10 -12.78 8.36
N PHE A 48 13.83 -12.41 8.20
CA PHE A 48 12.73 -13.37 8.31
C PHE A 48 12.76 -14.35 7.11
N PRO A 49 13.00 -15.66 7.34
CA PRO A 49 13.18 -16.61 6.25
C PRO A 49 11.84 -16.94 5.58
N ILE A 50 11.84 -16.92 4.24
CA ILE A 50 10.67 -17.23 3.41
C ILE A 50 11.07 -18.25 2.35
N GLU A 51 10.28 -19.31 2.20
CA GLU A 51 10.52 -20.33 1.19
C GLU A 51 10.35 -19.77 -0.23
N LYS A 52 11.19 -20.21 -1.18
CA LYS A 52 11.13 -19.77 -2.59
C LYS A 52 9.76 -19.94 -3.23
N LYS A 53 9.04 -21.02 -2.88
CA LYS A 53 7.68 -21.25 -3.37
C LYS A 53 6.74 -20.14 -2.88
N PHE A 54 6.83 -19.77 -1.62
CA PHE A 54 6.01 -18.72 -1.04
C PHE A 54 6.37 -17.34 -1.63
N VAL A 55 7.64 -17.06 -1.93
CA VAL A 55 8.04 -15.84 -2.67
C VAL A 55 7.32 -15.75 -4.02
N ALA A 56 7.29 -16.83 -4.80
CA ALA A 56 6.59 -16.84 -6.10
C ALA A 56 5.06 -16.65 -5.93
N GLU A 57 4.49 -17.12 -4.83
CA GLU A 57 3.08 -16.88 -4.50
C GLU A 57 2.82 -15.41 -4.15
N LEU A 58 3.71 -14.76 -3.40
CA LEU A 58 3.64 -13.33 -3.06
C LEU A 58 3.78 -12.44 -4.31
N GLU A 59 4.67 -12.77 -5.24
CA GLU A 59 4.81 -12.07 -6.52
C GLU A 59 3.52 -12.15 -7.35
N GLN A 60 2.91 -13.35 -7.42
CA GLN A 60 1.63 -13.52 -8.09
C GLN A 60 0.48 -12.81 -7.36
N LEU A 61 0.51 -12.77 -6.02
CA LEU A 61 -0.46 -12.03 -5.23
C LEU A 61 -0.42 -10.55 -5.56
N GLY A 62 0.76 -9.93 -5.63
CA GLY A 62 0.91 -8.52 -5.99
C GLY A 62 0.21 -8.19 -7.33
N HIS A 63 0.39 -9.03 -8.34
CA HIS A 63 -0.31 -8.86 -9.62
C HIS A 63 -1.84 -9.03 -9.50
N ARG A 64 -2.31 -10.05 -8.77
CA ARG A 64 -3.76 -10.26 -8.55
C ARG A 64 -4.40 -9.08 -7.84
N LEU A 65 -3.72 -8.49 -6.86
CA LEU A 65 -4.21 -7.34 -6.11
C LEU A 65 -4.24 -6.07 -6.95
N PHE A 66 -3.28 -5.88 -7.84
CA PHE A 66 -3.35 -4.81 -8.84
C PHE A 66 -4.58 -4.94 -9.75
N VAL A 67 -4.84 -6.15 -10.26
CA VAL A 67 -6.04 -6.42 -11.08
C VAL A 67 -7.32 -6.24 -10.25
N PHE A 68 -7.31 -6.61 -8.98
CA PHE A 68 -8.41 -6.37 -8.05
C PHE A 68 -8.70 -4.89 -7.84
N GLN A 69 -7.69 -4.06 -7.55
CA GLN A 69 -7.88 -2.60 -7.42
C GLN A 69 -8.40 -1.96 -8.71
N ARG A 70 -7.94 -2.43 -9.87
CA ARG A 70 -8.48 -2.01 -11.17
C ARG A 70 -9.96 -2.35 -11.30
N ALA A 71 -10.36 -3.57 -10.91
CA ALA A 71 -11.74 -4.01 -10.92
C ALA A 71 -12.61 -3.20 -9.93
N CYS A 72 -12.09 -2.88 -8.75
CA CYS A 72 -12.75 -1.98 -7.79
C CYS A 72 -13.01 -0.58 -8.40
N ASN A 73 -11.99 0.02 -9.01
CA ASN A 73 -12.12 1.30 -9.70
C ASN A 73 -13.18 1.24 -10.81
N GLN A 74 -13.17 0.16 -11.61
CA GLN A 74 -14.14 -0.03 -12.69
C GLN A 74 -15.56 -0.24 -12.17
N LEU A 75 -15.75 -1.02 -11.10
CA LEU A 75 -17.06 -1.26 -10.50
C LEU A 75 -17.68 0.03 -10.01
N TYR A 76 -16.91 0.84 -9.27
CA TYR A 76 -17.34 2.15 -8.80
C TYR A 76 -17.79 3.04 -9.98
N GLN A 77 -16.95 3.17 -11.00
CA GLN A 77 -17.23 4.03 -12.17
C GLN A 77 -18.44 3.55 -12.98
N LEU A 78 -18.67 2.24 -13.06
CA LEU A 78 -19.86 1.69 -13.73
C LEU A 78 -21.12 1.86 -12.88
N SER A 79 -21.00 1.76 -11.56
CA SER A 79 -22.11 2.00 -10.62
C SER A 79 -22.59 3.46 -10.72
N VAL A 80 -21.66 4.43 -10.75
CA VAL A 80 -21.98 5.87 -10.96
C VAL A 80 -22.70 6.12 -12.29
N LYS A 81 -22.42 5.31 -13.31
CA LYS A 81 -23.02 5.42 -14.65
C LYS A 81 -24.32 4.61 -14.82
N GLY A 82 -24.82 3.95 -13.77
CA GLY A 82 -26.00 3.07 -13.84
C GLY A 82 -25.77 1.79 -14.66
N LYS A 83 -24.51 1.39 -14.90
CA LYS A 83 -24.13 0.17 -15.65
C LYS A 83 -23.82 -1.03 -14.75
N GLN A 84 -23.69 -0.77 -13.46
CA GLN A 84 -23.63 -1.72 -12.36
C GLN A 84 -24.57 -1.20 -11.26
N PRO A 85 -24.94 -2.00 -10.25
CA PRO A 85 -25.90 -1.57 -9.25
C PRO A 85 -25.48 -0.26 -8.56
N GLU A 86 -26.35 0.75 -8.57
CA GLU A 86 -26.06 2.10 -8.07
C GLU A 86 -25.75 2.14 -6.57
N TRP A 87 -26.25 1.16 -5.82
CA TRP A 87 -25.97 1.04 -4.38
C TRP A 87 -24.48 0.88 -4.07
N VAL A 88 -23.67 0.35 -4.99
CA VAL A 88 -22.21 0.22 -4.78
C VAL A 88 -21.58 1.60 -4.59
N ALA A 89 -21.82 2.53 -5.53
CA ALA A 89 -21.34 3.90 -5.42
C ALA A 89 -21.96 4.60 -4.19
N ARG A 90 -23.24 4.39 -3.90
CA ARG A 90 -23.89 4.99 -2.71
C ARG A 90 -23.21 4.58 -1.40
N TYR A 91 -22.86 3.31 -1.21
CA TYR A 91 -22.12 2.90 -0.01
C TYR A 91 -20.71 3.48 0.01
N LEU A 92 -19.99 3.45 -1.12
CA LEU A 92 -18.61 3.92 -1.19
C LEU A 92 -18.51 5.45 -1.09
N ASP A 93 -19.56 6.20 -1.38
CA ASP A 93 -19.64 7.65 -1.18
C ASP A 93 -20.10 8.06 0.22
N ALA A 94 -20.72 7.14 0.97
CA ALA A 94 -21.33 7.46 2.26
C ALA A 94 -20.31 8.08 3.23
N GLY A 95 -20.70 9.19 3.85
CA GLY A 95 -19.87 9.93 4.82
C GLY A 95 -18.76 10.79 4.21
N LYS A 96 -18.59 10.82 2.88
CA LYS A 96 -17.51 11.57 2.23
C LYS A 96 -17.97 12.98 1.81
N PRO A 97 -17.09 13.99 1.85
CA PRO A 97 -17.38 15.32 1.35
C PRO A 97 -17.77 15.30 -0.14
N LYS A 98 -18.76 16.13 -0.51
CA LYS A 98 -19.31 16.16 -1.87
C LYS A 98 -18.25 16.58 -2.90
N GLU A 99 -17.46 17.58 -2.55
CA GLU A 99 -16.39 18.15 -3.38
C GLU A 99 -15.32 17.09 -3.68
N LEU A 100 -15.00 16.25 -2.69
CA LEU A 100 -14.06 15.14 -2.86
C LEU A 100 -14.63 14.05 -3.78
N ILE A 101 -15.92 13.70 -3.62
CA ILE A 101 -16.60 12.74 -4.51
C ILE A 101 -16.57 13.27 -5.96
N GLU A 102 -16.94 14.53 -6.17
CA GLU A 102 -16.93 15.17 -7.49
C GLU A 102 -15.53 15.19 -8.11
N PHE A 103 -14.50 15.54 -7.32
CA PHE A 103 -13.11 15.51 -7.77
C PHE A 103 -12.67 14.11 -8.20
N SER A 104 -13.00 13.09 -7.40
CA SER A 104 -12.61 11.70 -7.65
C SER A 104 -13.19 11.09 -8.93
N ARG A 105 -14.26 11.69 -9.46
CA ARG A 105 -14.97 11.26 -10.68
C ARG A 105 -14.48 11.92 -11.96
N ARG A 106 -13.50 12.82 -11.86
CA ARG A 106 -12.96 13.56 -13.01
C ARG A 106 -12.35 12.61 -14.02
N LYS A 107 -12.58 12.90 -15.31
CA LYS A 107 -12.16 12.04 -16.44
C LYS A 107 -10.64 11.94 -16.55
N GLU A 108 -9.93 12.97 -16.07
CA GLU A 108 -8.48 13.10 -16.12
C GLU A 108 -7.78 12.05 -15.26
N ILE A 109 -8.38 11.69 -14.12
CA ILE A 109 -7.83 10.69 -13.18
C ILE A 109 -8.60 9.37 -13.21
N ARG A 110 -9.52 9.19 -14.15
CA ARG A 110 -10.45 8.04 -14.19
C ARG A 110 -9.74 6.70 -14.12
N ASP A 111 -8.65 6.55 -14.87
CA ASP A 111 -7.93 5.28 -15.01
C ASP A 111 -6.72 5.18 -14.07
N ASP A 112 -6.45 6.23 -13.29
CA ASP A 112 -5.33 6.26 -12.36
C ASP A 112 -5.56 5.31 -11.18
N LEU A 113 -4.56 4.49 -10.87
CA LEU A 113 -4.56 3.57 -9.74
C LEU A 113 -3.36 3.87 -8.82
N PRO A 114 -3.44 3.49 -7.54
CA PRO A 114 -2.27 3.46 -6.67
C PRO A 114 -1.12 2.68 -7.32
N ARG A 115 0.06 3.29 -7.35
CA ARG A 115 1.27 2.66 -7.92
C ARG A 115 2.06 1.84 -6.91
N ILE A 116 1.83 2.10 -5.62
CA ILE A 116 2.36 1.35 -4.50
C ILE A 116 1.16 0.87 -3.70
N ILE A 117 1.16 -0.42 -3.36
CA ILE A 117 0.16 -1.02 -2.49
C ILE A 117 0.90 -1.89 -1.46
N ARG A 118 0.40 -1.95 -0.23
CA ARG A 118 0.89 -2.88 0.79
C ARG A 118 -0.26 -3.78 1.24
N PRO A 119 -0.27 -5.06 0.85
CA PRO A 119 -1.15 -6.02 1.48
C PRO A 119 -0.56 -6.45 2.82
N ASP A 120 -1.33 -6.29 3.89
CA ASP A 120 -0.96 -6.82 5.18
C ASP A 120 -1.48 -8.26 5.28
N LEU A 121 -0.57 -9.20 5.56
CA LEU A 121 -0.85 -10.63 5.54
C LEU A 121 -0.72 -11.21 6.95
N ILE A 122 -1.69 -12.03 7.34
CA ILE A 122 -1.61 -12.88 8.53
C ILE A 122 -1.20 -14.27 8.06
N LEU A 123 -0.04 -14.73 8.53
CA LEU A 123 0.43 -16.10 8.30
C LEU A 123 -0.27 -17.08 9.24
N SER A 124 -0.60 -18.24 8.72
CA SER A 124 -1.22 -19.36 9.42
C SER A 124 -0.53 -20.66 9.02
N GLU A 125 -0.83 -21.76 9.71
CA GLU A 125 -0.29 -23.08 9.36
C GLU A 125 -0.69 -23.54 7.95
N GLU A 126 -1.82 -23.05 7.43
CA GLU A 126 -2.40 -23.46 6.15
C GLU A 126 -2.06 -22.50 4.99
N GLY A 127 -1.39 -21.39 5.26
CA GLY A 127 -1.10 -20.35 4.28
C GLY A 127 -1.24 -18.95 4.85
N TYR A 128 -1.85 -18.02 4.12
CA TYR A 128 -2.03 -16.64 4.56
C TYR A 128 -3.40 -16.09 4.21
N ILE A 129 -3.84 -15.12 5.02
CA ILE A 129 -5.06 -14.33 4.79
C ILE A 129 -4.69 -12.86 4.73
N ILE A 130 -5.34 -12.12 3.83
CA ILE A 130 -5.17 -10.68 3.71
C ILE A 130 -5.97 -9.99 4.81
N ALA A 131 -5.30 -9.24 5.68
CA ALA A 131 -5.94 -8.43 6.70
C ALA A 131 -6.45 -7.09 6.13
N GLU A 132 -5.64 -6.46 5.28
CA GLU A 132 -5.96 -5.20 4.61
C GLU A 132 -5.11 -4.97 3.36
N ILE A 133 -5.52 -4.00 2.54
CA ILE A 133 -4.74 -3.48 1.42
C ILE A 133 -4.65 -1.98 1.60
N ASP A 134 -3.43 -1.50 1.82
CA ASP A 134 -3.11 -0.09 1.97
C ASP A 134 -2.63 0.48 0.62
N SER A 135 -3.17 1.64 0.24
CA SER A 135 -2.84 2.34 -1.01
C SER A 135 -1.97 3.59 -0.80
N VAL A 136 -1.72 3.98 0.46
CA VAL A 136 -0.80 5.05 0.86
C VAL A 136 0.18 4.49 1.92
N PRO A 137 0.89 3.38 1.65
CA PRO A 137 1.53 2.64 2.72
C PRO A 137 2.81 3.30 3.23
N GLY A 138 2.94 3.38 4.55
CA GLY A 138 4.24 3.56 5.21
C GLY A 138 5.12 2.31 5.13
N GLY A 139 6.33 2.40 5.67
CA GLY A 139 7.30 1.31 5.73
C GLY A 139 8.14 1.11 4.46
N ILE A 140 7.94 1.92 3.41
CA ILE A 140 8.70 1.81 2.16
C ILE A 140 10.19 2.05 2.43
N GLY A 141 10.50 3.11 3.18
CA GLY A 141 11.89 3.51 3.44
C GLY A 141 12.52 2.61 4.49
N LEU A 142 11.73 2.19 5.47
CA LEU A 142 12.13 1.12 6.39
C LEU A 142 12.55 -0.14 5.64
N THR A 143 11.68 -0.69 4.79
CA THR A 143 11.96 -1.92 4.06
C THR A 143 13.18 -1.72 3.16
N GLY A 144 13.31 -0.57 2.49
CA GLY A 144 14.51 -0.23 1.74
C GLY A 144 15.79 -0.25 2.59
N TRP A 145 15.75 0.31 3.80
CA TRP A 145 16.89 0.27 4.73
C TRP A 145 17.20 -1.15 5.21
N LEU A 146 16.17 -1.94 5.55
CA LEU A 146 16.33 -3.35 5.90
C LEU A 146 16.99 -4.11 4.75
N ASN A 147 16.49 -3.98 3.53
CA ASN A 147 17.07 -4.60 2.34
C ASN A 147 18.57 -4.27 2.18
N GLN A 148 18.96 -3.00 2.34
CA GLN A 148 20.37 -2.60 2.25
C GLN A 148 21.25 -3.14 3.38
N THR A 149 20.69 -3.19 4.59
CA THR A 149 21.41 -3.59 5.80
C THR A 149 21.62 -5.10 5.83
N TYR A 150 20.56 -5.89 5.65
CA TYR A 150 20.65 -7.35 5.67
C TYR A 150 21.39 -7.92 4.46
N ALA A 151 21.36 -7.25 3.30
CA ALA A 151 22.15 -7.65 2.13
C ALA A 151 23.68 -7.55 2.34
N ALA A 152 24.15 -6.91 3.42
CA ALA A 152 25.56 -6.92 3.80
C ALA A 152 25.98 -8.24 4.46
N PHE A 153 25.03 -8.99 5.03
CA PHE A 153 25.27 -10.24 5.75
C PHE A 153 24.75 -11.46 5.00
N GLU A 154 23.72 -11.28 4.19
CA GLU A 154 23.01 -12.34 3.48
C GLU A 154 23.01 -12.09 1.96
N SER A 155 23.23 -13.15 1.18
CA SER A 155 23.28 -13.06 -0.29
C SER A 155 21.90 -13.13 -0.95
N GLN A 156 20.85 -13.52 -0.23
CA GLN A 156 19.51 -13.76 -0.76
C GLN A 156 18.43 -13.01 0.02
N ILE A 157 18.34 -11.70 -0.23
CA ILE A 157 17.25 -10.85 0.28
C ILE A 157 16.21 -10.64 -0.82
N ILE A 158 14.92 -10.81 -0.49
CA ILE A 158 13.81 -10.58 -1.43
C ILE A 158 13.81 -9.12 -1.89
N GLY A 159 13.73 -8.91 -3.20
CA GLY A 159 13.87 -7.58 -3.81
C GLY A 159 15.32 -7.08 -3.90
N GLY A 160 16.29 -7.85 -3.41
CA GLY A 160 17.71 -7.50 -3.42
C GLY A 160 18.04 -6.29 -2.56
N ARG A 161 19.27 -5.76 -2.68
CA ARG A 161 19.74 -4.61 -1.91
C ARG A 161 18.89 -3.34 -2.16
N ASP A 162 18.41 -3.18 -3.39
CA ASP A 162 18.00 -1.89 -3.94
C ASP A 162 16.58 -1.85 -4.52
N GLY A 163 15.88 -2.98 -4.56
CA GLY A 163 14.59 -3.09 -5.25
C GLY A 163 13.51 -2.14 -4.73
N MET A 164 13.49 -1.81 -3.43
CA MET A 164 12.55 -0.82 -2.88
C MET A 164 12.83 0.60 -3.41
N LEU A 165 14.10 0.98 -3.55
CA LEU A 165 14.47 2.29 -4.08
C LEU A 165 14.18 2.36 -5.58
N ASP A 166 14.51 1.30 -6.34
CA ASP A 166 14.21 1.25 -7.77
C ASP A 166 12.69 1.23 -8.03
N GLY A 167 11.94 0.50 -7.19
CA GLY A 167 10.48 0.50 -7.20
C GLY A 167 9.89 1.88 -6.95
N PHE A 168 10.32 2.58 -5.89
CA PHE A 168 9.85 3.93 -5.59
C PHE A 168 10.30 4.94 -6.66
N ARG A 169 11.52 4.82 -7.19
CA ARG A 169 11.97 5.63 -8.34
C ARG A 169 11.04 5.47 -9.53
N SER A 170 10.55 4.25 -9.82
CA SER A 170 9.61 4.06 -10.92
C SER A 170 8.33 4.89 -10.75
N VAL A 171 7.93 5.20 -9.51
CA VAL A 171 6.75 6.02 -9.17
C VAL A 171 6.98 7.50 -9.52
N LEU A 172 8.17 8.00 -9.20
CA LEU A 172 8.62 9.37 -9.48
C LEU A 172 9.93 9.34 -10.30
N PRO A 173 9.89 8.98 -11.60
CA PRO A 173 11.09 8.63 -12.39
C PRO A 173 12.07 9.80 -12.55
N ASN A 174 11.54 11.02 -12.57
CA ASN A 174 12.29 12.27 -12.73
C ASN A 174 12.43 13.03 -11.40
N GLY A 175 12.26 12.36 -10.26
CA GLY A 175 12.07 13.05 -8.98
C GLY A 175 10.66 13.61 -8.82
N GLY A 176 10.40 14.20 -7.66
CA GLY A 176 9.07 14.69 -7.28
C GLY A 176 9.04 15.15 -5.83
N ASP A 177 7.88 15.68 -5.44
CA ASP A 177 7.62 16.10 -4.07
C ASP A 177 6.80 15.02 -3.35
N ILE A 178 7.31 14.55 -2.22
CA ILE A 178 6.65 13.62 -1.30
C ILE A 178 5.95 14.48 -0.25
N LEU A 179 4.64 14.61 -0.35
CA LEU A 179 3.85 15.45 0.56
C LEU A 179 3.41 14.62 1.76
N ILE A 180 3.81 15.03 2.95
CA ILE A 180 3.48 14.35 4.19
C ILE A 180 2.67 15.28 5.08
N SER A 181 1.48 14.86 5.51
CA SER A 181 0.65 15.63 6.43
C SER A 181 1.13 15.51 7.88
N GLN A 182 0.61 16.37 8.73
CA GLN A 182 0.85 16.34 10.17
C GLN A 182 0.32 15.05 10.81
N GLU A 183 -0.81 14.51 10.34
CA GLU A 183 -1.36 13.22 10.78
C GLU A 183 -0.36 12.07 10.50
N ALA A 184 0.33 12.14 9.36
CA ALA A 184 1.32 11.15 8.95
C ALA A 184 2.76 11.47 9.40
N ALA A 185 2.99 12.50 10.23
CA ALA A 185 4.32 13.05 10.50
C ALA A 185 5.32 12.03 11.09
N THR A 186 4.86 11.00 11.79
CA THR A 186 5.72 9.94 12.36
C THR A 186 6.46 9.12 11.30
N TYR A 187 5.99 9.13 10.05
CA TYR A 187 6.60 8.46 8.90
C TYR A 187 7.57 9.34 8.12
N ARG A 188 7.74 10.62 8.49
CA ARG A 188 8.65 11.55 7.81
C ARG A 188 10.08 11.02 7.69
N PRO A 189 10.70 10.42 8.73
CA PRO A 189 12.10 10.00 8.64
C PRO A 189 12.36 8.97 7.53
N GLU A 190 11.46 8.00 7.33
CA GLU A 190 11.63 7.02 6.24
C GLU A 190 11.50 7.63 4.85
N MET A 191 10.63 8.62 4.67
CA MET A 191 10.47 9.32 3.39
C MET A 191 11.68 10.18 3.09
N GLU A 192 12.25 10.83 4.11
CA GLU A 192 13.48 11.60 4.00
C GLU A 192 14.66 10.70 3.66
N TRP A 193 14.71 9.50 4.26
CA TRP A 193 15.69 8.48 3.95
C TRP A 193 15.62 8.05 2.47
N ILE A 194 14.42 7.73 1.95
CA ILE A 194 14.25 7.37 0.53
C ILE A 194 14.72 8.51 -0.36
N ALA A 195 14.25 9.74 -0.10
CA ALA A 195 14.59 10.89 -0.91
C ALA A 195 16.10 11.14 -0.94
N ALA A 196 16.77 11.07 0.21
CA ALA A 196 18.22 11.21 0.33
C ALA A 196 18.96 10.12 -0.46
N ARG A 197 18.54 8.85 -0.36
CA ARG A 197 19.18 7.73 -1.07
C ARG A 197 19.01 7.84 -2.58
N LEU A 198 17.83 8.22 -3.06
CA LEU A 198 17.58 8.41 -4.50
C LEU A 198 18.37 9.61 -5.06
N ASN A 199 18.42 10.72 -4.32
CA ASN A 199 19.22 11.88 -4.71
C ASN A 199 20.73 11.54 -4.74
N GLN A 200 21.23 10.78 -3.76
CA GLN A 200 22.63 10.34 -3.73
C GLN A 200 22.98 9.52 -4.98
N ARG A 201 22.13 8.55 -5.35
CA ARG A 201 22.36 7.70 -6.54
C ARG A 201 22.36 8.47 -7.84
N MET A 202 21.55 9.52 -7.95
CA MET A 202 21.56 10.39 -9.14
C MET A 202 22.89 11.12 -9.32
N LEU A 203 23.61 11.37 -8.23
CA LEU A 203 24.92 12.02 -8.25
C LEU A 203 26.07 11.02 -8.51
N ASP A 204 25.82 9.72 -8.38
CA ASP A 204 26.82 8.67 -8.61
C ASP A 204 27.06 8.46 -10.12
N PRO A 205 28.28 8.70 -10.66
CA PRO A 205 28.55 8.66 -12.10
C PRO A 205 28.23 7.31 -12.76
N GLY A 206 28.39 6.21 -12.01
CA GLY A 206 28.14 4.84 -12.49
C GLY A 206 26.66 4.47 -12.64
N TYR A 207 25.75 5.19 -11.96
CA TYR A 207 24.31 4.92 -12.04
C TYR A 207 23.72 5.42 -13.36
N SER A 208 24.20 6.58 -13.87
CA SER A 208 23.76 7.15 -15.16
C SER A 208 24.13 6.31 -16.40
N VAL A 209 25.14 5.44 -16.28
CA VAL A 209 25.66 4.62 -17.39
C VAL A 209 24.87 3.33 -17.58
N LEU A 210 24.35 2.75 -16.49
CA LEU A 210 23.47 1.57 -16.54
C LEU A 210 22.10 1.88 -17.15
N ASP A 211 21.64 3.14 -17.05
CA ASP A 211 20.37 3.62 -17.59
C ASP A 211 20.36 3.76 -19.14
N LYS A 212 21.55 3.73 -19.79
CA LYS A 212 21.64 3.80 -21.25
C LYS A 212 21.60 2.44 -21.95
N ASN A 213 21.74 1.34 -21.20
CA ASN A 213 22.00 0.00 -21.75
C ASN A 213 21.10 -1.13 -21.20
N GLN A 214 19.96 -0.84 -20.57
CA GLN A 214 18.96 -1.89 -20.32
C GLN A 214 17.96 -2.02 -21.49
N PRO A 215 18.01 -3.10 -22.30
CA PRO A 215 16.83 -3.52 -23.05
C PRO A 215 15.79 -4.03 -22.05
N GLY A 216 14.53 -3.70 -22.30
CA GLY A 216 13.42 -3.84 -21.36
C GLY A 216 13.45 -5.12 -20.53
N ALA A 217 13.18 -4.95 -19.23
CA ALA A 217 12.76 -6.04 -18.37
C ALA A 217 11.66 -6.83 -19.09
N SER A 218 11.97 -8.07 -19.43
CA SER A 218 11.06 -9.01 -20.07
C SER A 218 9.93 -9.37 -19.09
N GLY A 219 8.95 -8.49 -18.99
CA GLY A 219 7.59 -8.78 -18.55
C GLY A 219 6.71 -8.91 -19.78
N ASN A 220 5.90 -9.97 -19.83
CA ASN A 220 4.98 -10.26 -20.95
C ASN A 220 4.18 -9.03 -21.42
N PRO A 221 4.01 -8.84 -22.74
CA PRO A 221 3.38 -7.64 -23.30
C PRO A 221 1.85 -7.81 -23.36
N VAL A 222 1.14 -7.44 -22.30
CA VAL A 222 -0.32 -7.19 -22.39
C VAL A 222 -0.75 -6.03 -21.48
N VAL A 223 -0.08 -4.88 -21.54
CA VAL A 223 -0.70 -3.61 -21.10
C VAL A 223 -0.04 -2.43 -21.83
N ALA A 224 -0.35 -2.29 -23.11
CA ALA A 224 -0.11 -1.06 -23.84
C ALA A 224 -1.34 -0.76 -24.70
N ALA A 225 -2.37 -0.19 -24.07
CA ALA A 225 -3.47 0.46 -24.77
C ALA A 225 -3.90 1.66 -23.94
N GLY A 226 -3.58 2.86 -24.44
CA GLY A 226 -4.23 4.09 -23.99
C GLY A 226 -3.35 5.23 -23.52
N VAL A 227 -2.19 5.50 -24.13
CA VAL A 227 -1.61 6.85 -24.09
C VAL A 227 -1.01 7.18 -25.45
N ASP A 228 -1.86 7.62 -26.37
CA ASP A 228 -1.43 8.47 -27.48
C ASP A 228 -2.27 9.75 -27.45
N ARG A 229 -1.74 10.76 -26.76
CA ARG A 229 -2.19 12.15 -26.93
C ARG A 229 -1.03 12.87 -27.60
N GLY A 230 -1.16 13.03 -28.91
CA GLY A 230 -0.23 13.77 -29.73
C GLY A 230 0.03 15.18 -29.20
N ARG A 231 1.30 15.43 -28.88
CA ARG A 231 1.95 16.74 -28.99
C ARG A 231 3.35 16.48 -29.54
N HIS A 232 3.51 16.65 -30.86
CA HIS A 232 4.83 16.80 -31.46
C HIS A 232 5.42 18.14 -30.99
N GLY A 233 6.19 18.08 -29.91
CA GLY A 233 7.19 19.08 -29.55
C GLY A 233 8.51 18.35 -29.39
N SER A 234 9.48 18.66 -30.25
CA SER A 234 10.84 18.11 -30.16
C SER A 234 11.53 18.62 -28.89
N SER A 235 11.48 17.85 -27.80
CA SER A 235 12.27 18.11 -26.60
C SER A 235 13.51 17.21 -26.60
N GLN A 236 14.68 17.82 -26.75
CA GLN A 236 15.96 17.18 -26.44
C GLN A 236 15.96 16.68 -24.98
N PRO A 237 16.66 15.57 -24.67
CA PRO A 237 16.71 15.07 -23.30
C PRO A 237 17.50 16.05 -22.43
N ALA A 238 16.82 16.73 -21.51
CA ALA A 238 17.48 17.53 -20.49
C ALA A 238 18.42 16.61 -19.69
N GLY A 239 19.69 16.99 -19.60
CA GLY A 239 20.69 16.22 -18.87
C GLY A 239 20.34 16.03 -17.40
N VAL A 240 20.90 14.97 -16.80
CA VAL A 240 20.75 14.51 -15.41
C VAL A 240 21.06 15.59 -14.35
N THR A 241 21.58 16.75 -14.76
CA THR A 241 21.91 17.91 -13.91
C THR A 241 20.92 19.08 -14.02
N ALA A 242 19.81 18.94 -14.76
CA ALA A 242 18.80 19.98 -14.85
C ALA A 242 18.09 20.19 -13.49
N PRO A 243 17.91 21.44 -13.02
CA PRO A 243 17.15 21.73 -11.80
C PRO A 243 15.72 21.21 -11.97
N GLY A 244 15.39 20.11 -11.27
CA GLY A 244 14.11 19.40 -11.43
C GLY A 244 14.19 17.90 -11.09
N TYR A 245 15.36 17.28 -11.24
CA TYR A 245 15.56 15.86 -10.96
C TYR A 245 15.96 15.58 -9.52
N SER A 246 15.05 15.84 -8.57
CA SER A 246 15.29 15.58 -7.15
C SER A 246 14.02 15.10 -6.44
N TRP A 247 14.19 14.26 -5.43
CA TRP A 247 13.14 13.91 -4.48
C TRP A 247 13.20 14.83 -3.27
N ARG A 248 12.07 15.41 -2.87
CA ARG A 248 11.97 16.26 -1.68
C ARG A 248 10.81 15.81 -0.83
N VAL A 249 11.00 15.80 0.49
CA VAL A 249 9.89 15.61 1.43
C VAL A 249 9.41 16.99 1.87
N VAL A 250 8.14 17.28 1.68
CA VAL A 250 7.54 18.60 1.93
C VAL A 250 6.31 18.44 2.82
N PRO A 251 6.11 19.29 3.85
CA PRO A 251 4.85 19.32 4.58
C PRO A 251 3.67 19.59 3.64
N ALA A 252 2.60 18.81 3.74
CA ALA A 252 1.42 18.98 2.91
C ALA A 252 0.72 20.33 3.16
N GLU A 253 0.79 20.83 4.40
CA GLU A 253 0.10 22.02 4.90
C GLU A 253 0.62 23.33 4.30
N ASN A 254 1.86 23.33 3.81
CA ASN A 254 2.53 24.51 3.26
C ASN A 254 2.97 24.29 1.82
N TYR A 255 2.40 23.29 1.14
CA TYR A 255 2.84 22.94 -0.21
C TYR A 255 2.28 23.92 -1.25
N GLU A 256 3.19 24.51 -2.02
CA GLU A 256 2.87 25.33 -3.18
C GLU A 256 3.20 24.57 -4.47
N PRO A 257 2.20 24.26 -5.32
CA PRO A 257 2.40 23.48 -6.54
C PRO A 257 3.36 24.14 -7.52
N GLN A 258 4.27 23.34 -8.08
CA GLN A 258 5.21 23.77 -9.12
C GLN A 258 4.87 23.07 -10.43
N ASP A 259 4.64 23.83 -11.50
CA ASP A 259 4.26 23.28 -12.80
C ASP A 259 5.28 22.24 -13.30
N GLY A 260 4.77 21.10 -13.78
CA GLY A 260 5.55 19.96 -14.24
C GLY A 260 6.05 19.02 -13.12
N ARG A 261 5.83 19.32 -11.84
CA ARG A 261 6.22 18.41 -10.74
C ARG A 261 5.24 17.25 -10.59
N ALA A 262 5.83 16.07 -10.38
CA ALA A 262 5.11 14.91 -9.87
C ALA A 262 5.09 14.95 -8.34
N VAL A 263 3.95 14.58 -7.78
CA VAL A 263 3.67 14.54 -6.34
C VAL A 263 3.35 13.11 -5.93
N TYR A 264 4.07 12.60 -4.94
CA TYR A 264 3.66 11.44 -4.17
C TYR A 264 2.93 11.93 -2.91
N ARG A 265 1.61 11.68 -2.80
CA ARG A 265 0.88 12.01 -1.58
C ARG A 265 1.13 10.94 -0.52
N PHE A 266 1.51 11.38 0.66
CA PHE A 266 1.65 10.59 1.88
C PHE A 266 0.74 11.16 2.96
N PHE A 267 -0.55 11.17 2.63
CA PHE A 267 -1.66 11.53 3.51
C PHE A 267 -2.93 10.84 3.02
N GLU A 268 -3.81 10.53 3.95
CA GLU A 268 -5.09 9.87 3.70
C GLU A 268 -6.15 10.88 3.25
N LEU A 269 -7.14 10.46 2.47
CA LEU A 269 -8.12 11.41 1.93
C LEU A 269 -9.16 11.86 2.96
N PHE A 270 -9.30 11.15 4.09
CA PHE A 270 -10.09 11.65 5.21
C PHE A 270 -9.45 12.87 5.88
N ASP A 271 -8.13 13.05 5.73
CA ASP A 271 -7.33 14.10 6.37
C ASP A 271 -7.33 15.42 5.56
N LEU A 272 -7.87 15.43 4.34
CA LEU A 272 -7.94 16.62 3.50
C LEU A 272 -8.47 17.88 4.22
N PRO A 273 -9.53 17.81 5.07
CA PRO A 273 -10.00 18.99 5.81
C PRO A 273 -8.98 19.59 6.77
N ASN A 274 -7.95 18.83 7.18
CA ASN A 274 -6.90 19.27 8.10
C ASN A 274 -5.64 19.78 7.38
N ILE A 275 -5.62 19.82 6.04
CA ILE A 275 -4.46 20.27 5.25
C ILE A 275 -4.78 21.65 4.67
N PRO A 276 -4.29 22.76 5.27
CA PRO A 276 -4.48 24.10 4.72
C PRO A 276 -3.93 24.21 3.30
N GLY A 277 -4.63 24.94 2.43
CA GLY A 277 -4.18 25.18 1.05
C GLY A 277 -4.26 23.96 0.12
N ILE A 278 -4.80 22.82 0.58
CA ILE A 278 -4.93 21.61 -0.25
C ILE A 278 -5.72 21.85 -1.54
N GLU A 279 -6.67 22.79 -1.53
CA GLU A 279 -7.42 23.21 -2.71
C GLU A 279 -6.49 23.67 -3.84
N ASN A 280 -5.43 24.44 -3.56
CA ASN A 280 -4.46 24.89 -4.56
C ASN A 280 -3.78 23.70 -5.25
N THR A 281 -3.46 22.66 -4.47
CA THR A 281 -2.86 21.42 -4.94
C THR A 281 -3.83 20.61 -5.80
N LEU A 282 -5.09 20.48 -5.35
CA LEU A 282 -6.14 19.82 -6.12
C LEU A 282 -6.45 20.56 -7.42
N HIS A 283 -6.50 21.89 -7.41
CA HIS A 283 -6.66 22.73 -8.59
C HIS A 283 -5.50 22.56 -9.57
N ALA A 284 -4.24 22.58 -9.09
CA ALA A 284 -3.07 22.34 -9.93
C ALA A 284 -3.09 20.96 -10.60
N ASN A 285 -3.46 19.92 -9.84
CA ASN A 285 -3.65 18.58 -10.39
C ASN A 285 -4.80 18.56 -11.42
N ALA A 286 -5.86 19.31 -11.14
CA ALA A 286 -7.02 19.37 -12.01
C ALA A 286 -6.75 20.04 -13.36
N GLU A 287 -5.87 21.04 -13.37
CA GLU A 287 -5.40 21.77 -14.54
C GLU A 287 -4.27 21.02 -15.27
N GLY A 288 -3.80 19.89 -14.74
CA GLY A 288 -2.67 19.13 -15.28
C GLY A 288 -1.32 19.82 -15.11
N ARG A 289 -1.23 20.80 -14.20
CA ARG A 289 0.02 21.49 -13.84
C ARG A 289 0.93 20.60 -13.01
N ILE A 290 0.35 19.75 -12.16
CA ILE A 290 1.07 18.69 -11.43
C ILE A 290 0.39 17.35 -11.66
N THR A 291 1.07 16.27 -11.32
CA THR A 291 0.47 14.93 -11.23
C THR A 291 0.54 14.43 -9.78
N ILE A 292 -0.52 13.79 -9.29
CA ILE A 292 -0.56 13.25 -7.92
C ILE A 292 -0.74 11.72 -7.98
N THR A 293 0.11 10.99 -7.27
CA THR A 293 -0.04 9.55 -7.05
C THR A 293 0.17 9.21 -5.56
N PRO A 294 -0.59 8.28 -4.96
CA PRO A 294 -1.84 7.71 -5.46
C PRO A 294 -2.90 8.78 -5.78
N SER A 295 -3.86 8.48 -6.66
CA SER A 295 -4.86 9.46 -7.11
C SER A 295 -5.88 9.79 -6.01
N ILE A 296 -6.58 10.92 -6.17
CA ILE A 296 -7.58 11.43 -5.21
C ILE A 296 -8.90 10.65 -5.38
N LYS A 297 -8.93 9.40 -4.88
CA LYS A 297 -10.04 8.46 -5.00
C LYS A 297 -10.35 7.80 -3.66
N PRO A 298 -11.19 8.40 -2.82
CA PRO A 298 -11.43 7.90 -1.47
C PRO A 298 -12.13 6.53 -1.47
N TYR A 299 -12.85 6.20 -2.55
CA TYR A 299 -13.44 4.87 -2.69
C TYR A 299 -12.39 3.77 -2.84
N LEU A 300 -11.14 4.05 -3.25
CA LEU A 300 -10.06 3.03 -3.31
C LEU A 300 -9.36 2.81 -1.96
N GLU A 301 -9.57 3.70 -0.98
CA GLU A 301 -9.05 3.57 0.39
C GLU A 301 -10.01 2.79 1.30
N GLU A 302 -11.17 2.36 0.79
CA GLU A 302 -12.19 1.66 1.58
C GLU A 302 -11.86 0.19 1.87
N LYS A 303 -12.01 -0.21 3.13
CA LYS A 303 -11.98 -1.63 3.54
C LYS A 303 -13.21 -2.42 3.03
N MET A 304 -14.26 -1.69 2.69
CA MET A 304 -15.55 -2.21 2.24
C MET A 304 -15.45 -3.14 1.01
N TRP A 305 -14.40 -3.00 0.20
CA TRP A 305 -14.19 -3.84 -0.98
C TRP A 305 -14.16 -5.33 -0.69
N PHE A 306 -13.70 -5.75 0.50
CA PHE A 306 -13.72 -7.16 0.87
C PHE A 306 -15.14 -7.67 1.07
N ALA A 307 -16.03 -6.89 1.66
CA ALA A 307 -17.45 -7.27 1.75
C ALA A 307 -18.12 -7.29 0.37
N LEU A 308 -17.86 -6.27 -0.47
CA LEU A 308 -18.40 -6.20 -1.84
C LEU A 308 -17.90 -7.36 -2.73
N PHE A 309 -16.68 -7.85 -2.50
CA PHE A 309 -16.12 -9.01 -3.20
C PHE A 309 -16.96 -10.29 -2.99
N TRP A 310 -17.51 -10.48 -1.80
CA TRP A 310 -18.30 -11.66 -1.43
C TRP A 310 -19.79 -11.56 -1.77
N MET A 311 -20.27 -10.40 -2.20
CA MET A 311 -21.68 -10.20 -2.52
C MET A 311 -22.10 -10.92 -3.81
N GLN A 312 -23.13 -11.76 -3.71
CA GLN A 312 -23.62 -12.54 -4.85
C GLN A 312 -24.03 -11.68 -6.07
N PRO A 313 -24.76 -10.57 -5.94
CA PRO A 313 -25.09 -9.73 -7.11
C PRO A 313 -23.87 -9.22 -7.90
N LEU A 314 -22.68 -9.19 -7.29
CA LEU A 314 -21.43 -8.74 -7.90
C LEU A 314 -20.54 -9.90 -8.39
N ARG A 315 -20.92 -11.16 -8.12
CA ARG A 315 -20.10 -12.34 -8.44
C ARG A 315 -19.70 -12.42 -9.91
N GLU A 316 -20.65 -12.19 -10.81
CA GLU A 316 -20.38 -12.27 -12.25
C GLU A 316 -19.45 -11.15 -12.72
N PHE A 317 -19.59 -9.96 -12.13
CA PHE A 317 -18.68 -8.84 -12.38
C PHE A 317 -17.25 -9.23 -11.98
N TRP A 318 -17.05 -9.73 -10.76
CA TRP A 318 -15.73 -10.15 -10.29
C TRP A 318 -15.13 -11.26 -11.14
N ARG A 319 -15.91 -12.29 -11.47
CA ARG A 319 -15.48 -13.39 -12.32
C ARG A 319 -14.99 -12.91 -13.69
N ARG A 320 -15.69 -11.94 -14.29
CA ARG A 320 -15.33 -11.38 -15.59
C ARG A 320 -14.11 -10.47 -15.52
N GLU A 321 -14.06 -9.53 -14.58
CA GLU A 321 -13.00 -8.51 -14.53
C GLU A 321 -11.67 -9.06 -14.00
N LEU A 322 -11.72 -10.04 -13.09
CA LEU A 322 -10.53 -10.70 -12.53
C LEU A 322 -10.10 -11.89 -13.38
N GLY A 323 -11.05 -12.54 -14.06
CA GLY A 323 -10.89 -13.87 -14.63
C GLY A 323 -11.05 -14.98 -13.58
N GLU A 324 -11.58 -16.13 -14.00
CA GLU A 324 -11.94 -17.26 -13.12
C GLU A 324 -10.80 -17.65 -12.16
N LYS A 325 -9.58 -17.77 -12.69
CA LYS A 325 -8.41 -18.19 -11.92
C LYS A 325 -8.07 -17.21 -10.79
N TYR A 326 -8.09 -15.91 -11.06
CA TYR A 326 -7.77 -14.90 -10.04
C TYR A 326 -8.91 -14.72 -9.06
N PHE A 327 -10.16 -14.82 -9.52
CA PHE A 327 -11.32 -14.78 -8.64
C PHE A 327 -11.25 -15.90 -7.59
N ILE A 328 -11.05 -17.16 -8.00
CA ILE A 328 -10.90 -18.29 -7.08
C ILE A 328 -9.72 -18.09 -6.12
N LYS A 329 -8.55 -17.67 -6.64
CA LYS A 329 -7.38 -17.42 -5.79
C LYS A 329 -7.57 -16.30 -4.78
N LEU A 330 -8.31 -15.26 -5.13
CA LEU A 330 -8.63 -14.19 -4.18
C LEU A 330 -9.67 -14.64 -3.15
N GLN A 331 -10.59 -15.55 -3.49
CA GLN A 331 -11.51 -16.15 -2.51
C GLN A 331 -10.80 -16.99 -1.44
N GLU A 332 -9.63 -17.56 -1.75
CA GLU A 332 -8.82 -18.32 -0.78
C GLU A 332 -8.18 -17.40 0.27
N VAL A 333 -7.86 -16.14 -0.08
CA VAL A 333 -7.03 -15.25 0.76
C VAL A 333 -7.74 -13.99 1.25
N ILE A 334 -8.83 -13.55 0.62
CA ILE A 334 -9.68 -12.46 1.12
C ILE A 334 -10.65 -13.04 2.15
N PRO A 335 -10.68 -12.55 3.40
CA PRO A 335 -11.57 -13.08 4.42
C PRO A 335 -13.05 -12.83 4.07
N TYR A 336 -13.92 -13.77 4.40
CA TYR A 336 -15.36 -13.59 4.22
C TYR A 336 -15.84 -12.42 5.10
N SER A 337 -16.46 -11.43 4.46
CA SER A 337 -16.74 -10.13 5.07
C SER A 337 -18.16 -9.68 4.73
N TRP A 338 -18.76 -8.90 5.63
CA TRP A 338 -20.12 -8.35 5.45
C TRP A 338 -20.11 -6.84 5.57
N LEU A 339 -21.12 -6.19 5.00
CA LEU A 339 -21.44 -4.81 5.33
C LEU A 339 -22.31 -4.78 6.58
N LEU A 340 -21.96 -3.93 7.53
CA LEU A 340 -22.80 -3.66 8.68
C LEU A 340 -23.93 -2.68 8.30
N ASP A 341 -24.82 -3.11 7.40
CA ASP A 341 -25.97 -2.33 6.93
C ASP A 341 -27.20 -2.59 7.81
N PRO A 342 -27.77 -1.57 8.49
CA PRO A 342 -28.95 -1.72 9.33
C PRO A 342 -30.29 -1.78 8.55
N THR A 343 -30.26 -1.81 7.21
CA THR A 343 -31.47 -1.90 6.39
C THR A 343 -32.26 -3.17 6.71
N PRO A 344 -33.57 -3.08 7.05
CA PRO A 344 -34.38 -4.25 7.36
C PRO A 344 -34.44 -5.25 6.20
N LEU A 345 -34.23 -6.53 6.51
CA LEU A 345 -34.30 -7.60 5.52
C LEU A 345 -35.76 -8.04 5.27
N PRO A 346 -36.12 -8.50 4.06
CA PRO A 346 -37.38 -9.20 3.83
C PRO A 346 -37.54 -10.40 4.78
N GLN A 347 -38.75 -10.70 5.23
CA GLN A 347 -39.06 -11.72 6.26
C GLN A 347 -38.48 -13.14 6.03
N HIS A 348 -38.04 -13.45 4.81
CA HIS A 348 -37.47 -14.75 4.43
C HIS A 348 -35.95 -14.68 4.13
N ALA A 349 -35.32 -13.53 4.35
CA ALA A 349 -33.91 -13.29 4.08
C ALA A 349 -33.09 -13.23 5.37
N VAL A 350 -31.82 -13.61 5.25
CA VAL A 350 -30.83 -13.60 6.32
C VAL A 350 -29.48 -13.10 5.80
N ILE A 351 -28.62 -12.66 6.72
CA ILE A 351 -27.22 -12.36 6.46
C ILE A 351 -26.47 -13.71 6.29
N PRO A 352 -25.95 -14.03 5.09
CA PRO A 352 -25.42 -15.36 4.81
C PRO A 352 -24.30 -15.77 5.75
N ARG A 353 -24.29 -17.05 6.18
CA ARG A 353 -23.33 -17.68 7.10
C ARG A 353 -23.40 -17.21 8.57
N LEU A 354 -24.07 -16.09 8.83
CA LEU A 354 -24.41 -15.65 10.19
C LEU A 354 -25.85 -16.05 10.56
N GLU A 355 -26.69 -16.31 9.55
CA GLU A 355 -28.10 -16.66 9.70
C GLU A 355 -28.91 -15.65 10.54
N LEU A 356 -28.48 -14.38 10.51
CA LEU A 356 -29.11 -13.26 11.22
C LEU A 356 -30.16 -12.58 10.35
N HIS A 357 -31.27 -12.15 10.95
CA HIS A 357 -32.26 -11.32 10.27
C HIS A 357 -32.04 -9.81 10.49
N ASP A 358 -31.44 -9.44 11.63
CA ASP A 358 -31.06 -8.06 12.00
C ASP A 358 -29.69 -8.10 12.72
N TRP A 359 -28.80 -7.14 12.46
CA TRP A 359 -27.50 -7.05 13.12
C TRP A 359 -27.56 -6.98 14.64
N ARG A 360 -28.65 -6.48 15.23
CA ARG A 360 -28.88 -6.49 16.68
C ARG A 360 -28.94 -7.90 17.27
N GLU A 361 -29.26 -8.90 16.47
CA GLU A 361 -29.26 -10.31 16.90
C GLU A 361 -27.84 -10.83 17.14
N ALA A 362 -26.81 -10.21 16.56
CA ALA A 362 -25.40 -10.56 16.81
C ALA A 362 -25.02 -10.39 18.30
N ALA A 363 -25.73 -9.54 19.06
CA ALA A 363 -25.52 -9.43 20.51
C ALA A 363 -25.88 -10.72 21.28
N LYS A 364 -26.63 -11.64 20.66
CA LYS A 364 -27.01 -12.94 21.23
C LYS A 364 -26.02 -14.06 20.89
N PHE A 365 -25.03 -13.78 20.05
CA PHE A 365 -24.01 -14.76 19.69
C PHE A 365 -23.22 -15.22 20.90
N SER A 366 -22.86 -16.51 20.92
CA SER A 366 -21.90 -17.02 21.90
C SER A 366 -20.52 -16.36 21.68
N GLN A 367 -19.60 -16.48 22.64
CA GLN A 367 -18.24 -15.97 22.43
C GLN A 367 -17.57 -16.57 21.19
N LYS A 368 -17.80 -17.86 20.94
CA LYS A 368 -17.29 -18.57 19.75
C LYS A 368 -17.88 -18.02 18.46
N ASP A 369 -19.18 -17.74 18.44
CA ASP A 369 -19.84 -17.17 17.25
C ASP A 369 -19.46 -15.70 17.03
N ARG A 370 -18.84 -15.04 18.03
CA ARG A 370 -18.29 -13.68 17.98
C ARG A 370 -16.78 -13.64 17.69
N GLU A 371 -16.17 -14.71 17.19
CA GLU A 371 -14.82 -14.70 16.60
C GLU A 371 -14.82 -13.96 15.24
N LEU A 372 -15.27 -12.70 15.27
CA LEU A 372 -15.47 -11.80 14.15
C LEU A 372 -14.73 -10.49 14.44
N LEU A 373 -14.20 -9.87 13.39
CA LEU A 373 -13.58 -8.55 13.49
C LEU A 373 -14.53 -7.48 12.94
N LEU A 374 -14.86 -6.50 13.77
CA LEU A 374 -15.56 -5.30 13.34
C LEU A 374 -14.51 -4.26 12.93
N LYS A 375 -14.60 -3.78 11.69
CA LYS A 375 -13.70 -2.75 11.15
C LYS A 375 -14.48 -1.51 10.74
N VAL A 376 -14.03 -0.35 11.19
CA VAL A 376 -14.55 0.94 10.69
C VAL A 376 -14.13 1.17 9.23
N SER A 377 -14.83 2.09 8.56
CA SER A 377 -14.52 2.51 7.18
C SER A 377 -13.04 2.88 7.03
N GLY A 378 -12.49 2.64 5.83
CA GLY A 378 -11.14 3.12 5.50
C GLY A 378 -11.05 4.64 5.40
N PHE A 379 -12.18 5.29 5.07
CA PHE A 379 -12.32 6.75 5.11
C PHE A 379 -12.74 7.21 6.52
N SER A 380 -11.85 7.02 7.49
CA SER A 380 -12.06 7.42 8.88
C SER A 380 -10.72 7.73 9.54
N PRO A 381 -10.65 8.75 10.43
CA PRO A 381 -9.45 8.99 11.25
C PRO A 381 -9.15 7.85 12.24
N LEU A 382 -10.10 6.94 12.46
CA LEU A 382 -9.88 5.70 13.22
C LEU A 382 -9.51 4.52 12.33
N GLY A 383 -9.53 4.70 11.01
CA GLY A 383 -9.33 3.65 10.02
C GLY A 383 -7.89 3.13 9.92
N TRP A 384 -6.95 3.73 10.64
CA TRP A 384 -5.54 3.34 10.61
C TRP A 384 -5.09 2.66 11.91
N GLY A 385 -4.19 1.68 11.78
CA GLY A 385 -3.71 0.86 12.89
C GLY A 385 -4.82 0.06 13.58
N SER A 386 -4.66 -0.21 14.88
CA SER A 386 -5.64 -0.97 15.68
C SER A 386 -6.82 -0.14 16.20
N ARG A 387 -6.85 1.17 15.95
CA ARG A 387 -7.82 2.11 16.56
C ARG A 387 -9.26 1.92 16.11
N GLY A 388 -9.44 1.34 14.92
CA GLY A 388 -10.74 1.13 14.28
C GLY A 388 -11.17 -0.32 14.19
N ILE A 389 -10.56 -1.21 14.98
CA ILE A 389 -10.84 -2.63 14.98
C ILE A 389 -11.32 -3.06 16.37
N ALA A 390 -12.42 -3.80 16.41
CA ALA A 390 -12.89 -4.47 17.61
C ALA A 390 -13.04 -5.97 17.35
N LEU A 391 -12.58 -6.79 18.30
CA LEU A 391 -12.87 -8.22 18.31
C LEU A 391 -14.24 -8.44 18.92
N GLY A 392 -15.13 -9.12 18.20
CA GLY A 392 -16.53 -9.31 18.60
C GLY A 392 -16.66 -9.99 19.97
N SER A 393 -15.76 -10.92 20.31
CA SER A 393 -15.76 -11.62 21.59
C SER A 393 -15.44 -10.72 22.78
N ASP A 394 -14.81 -9.57 22.53
CA ASP A 394 -14.45 -8.58 23.55
C ASP A 394 -15.53 -7.51 23.72
N LEU A 395 -16.54 -7.51 22.85
CA LEU A 395 -17.66 -6.57 22.89
C LEU A 395 -18.79 -7.11 23.78
N PRO A 396 -19.50 -6.23 24.52
CA PRO A 396 -20.59 -6.62 25.42
C PRO A 396 -21.70 -7.37 24.70
#